data_AF-A0A974YN52-F1
#
_entry.id   AF-A0A974YN52-F1
#
_cell.length_a   1.000
_cell.length_b   1.000
_cell.length_c   1.000
_cell.angle_alpha   90.00
_cell.angle_beta   90.00
_cell.angle_gamma   90.00
#
_symmetry.space_group_name_H-M   'P 1'
#
loop_
_entity.id
_entity.type
_entity.pdbx_description
1 polymer ?
#
loop_
_entity_poly.entity_id
_entity_poly.type
_entity_poly.pdbx_seq_one_letter_code
_entity_poly.pdbx_strand_id
1 'polypeptide(L)'
;MVPTTTTNDGVTTTGQKEQCDSYTYDEPVTTCSDKTFNYTWNGCVGSRPSPLDVNDVQPATKYTGLQNTTCGSVVMPLTNNYTSLRMAISKMAAKDETYIPAGILWGWNTLSSQMPMEEALPKGNGLSKFIVLMTDGANTLSPNKSNYLQHTGTDAAKANALMSSVCTNAKAAGITIFTVAVGVTGPTAAGLASCASDSSKAYAMEDSAKLVDVFKTIAGQIITPRLTM
;
A
#
# COMPACT_ATOMS: atom_id res chain seq x y z
N MET A 1 -16.51 -31.16 54.22
CA MET A 1 -17.84 -30.77 53.68
C MET A 1 -18.51 -29.81 54.65
N VAL A 2 -19.17 -28.78 54.15
CA VAL A 2 -19.83 -27.74 54.96
C VAL A 2 -21.35 -27.84 54.77
N PRO A 3 -22.16 -27.78 55.84
CA PRO A 3 -23.61 -27.80 55.73
C PRO A 3 -24.09 -26.60 54.91
N THR A 4 -24.98 -26.84 53.95
CA THR A 4 -25.65 -25.78 53.21
C THR A 4 -27.14 -25.97 53.24
N THR A 5 -27.84 -24.88 53.47
CA THR A 5 -29.29 -24.84 53.51
C THR A 5 -29.74 -24.00 52.33
N THR A 6 -30.64 -24.55 51.52
CA THR A 6 -31.26 -23.80 50.42
C THR A 6 -32.77 -23.93 50.55
N THR A 7 -33.45 -22.79 50.47
CA THR A 7 -34.91 -22.71 50.53
C THR A 7 -35.41 -22.23 49.18
N ASN A 8 -36.17 -23.07 48.48
CA ASN A 8 -36.89 -22.71 47.27
C ASN A 8 -38.39 -22.91 47.54
N ASP A 9 -39.19 -21.90 47.21
CA ASP A 9 -40.65 -21.88 47.36
C ASP A 9 -41.16 -22.37 48.74
N GLY A 10 -40.48 -21.93 49.80
CA GLY A 10 -40.88 -22.20 51.19
C GLY A 10 -40.53 -23.60 51.72
N VAL A 11 -39.92 -24.47 50.90
CA VAL A 11 -39.42 -25.78 51.34
C VAL A 11 -37.91 -25.70 51.54
N THR A 12 -37.46 -26.04 52.74
CA THR A 12 -36.05 -26.02 53.11
C THR A 12 -35.44 -27.42 52.95
N THR A 13 -34.42 -27.51 52.10
CA THR A 13 -33.59 -28.71 51.94
C THR A 13 -32.20 -28.48 52.51
N THR A 14 -31.71 -29.41 53.32
CA THR A 14 -30.37 -29.40 53.89
C THR A 14 -29.49 -30.39 53.12
N GLY A 15 -28.36 -29.90 52.61
CA GLY A 15 -27.35 -30.71 51.94
C GLY A 15 -25.96 -30.48 52.53
N GLN A 16 -24.99 -31.25 52.06
CA GLN A 16 -23.58 -30.99 52.31
C GLN A 16 -22.90 -30.63 51.00
N LYS A 17 -22.13 -29.53 50.99
CA LYS A 17 -21.20 -29.24 49.89
C LYS A 17 -19.79 -29.62 50.31
N GLU A 18 -19.04 -30.19 49.39
CA GLU A 18 -17.60 -30.27 49.58
C GLU A 18 -17.02 -28.86 49.41
N GLN A 19 -16.39 -28.35 50.47
CA GLN A 19 -15.69 -27.07 50.45
C GLN A 19 -14.20 -27.41 50.49
N CYS A 20 -13.49 -27.09 49.42
CA CYS A 20 -12.05 -27.26 49.37
C CYS A 20 -11.42 -26.06 50.09
N ASP A 21 -11.06 -26.22 51.37
CA ASP A 21 -10.65 -25.12 52.25
C ASP A 21 -9.17 -24.71 52.10
N SER A 22 -8.38 -25.39 51.28
CA SER A 22 -7.03 -24.94 50.95
C SER A 22 -6.55 -25.53 49.63
N TYR A 23 -6.30 -24.66 48.66
CA TYR A 23 -5.25 -24.95 47.70
C TYR A 23 -3.94 -24.55 48.37
N THR A 24 -3.15 -25.51 48.84
CA THR A 24 -1.73 -25.26 49.11
C THR A 24 -1.04 -25.12 47.76
N TYR A 25 -0.96 -23.88 47.28
CA TYR A 25 -0.04 -23.55 46.20
C TYR A 25 1.36 -23.54 46.81
N ASP A 26 2.29 -24.30 46.22
CA ASP A 26 3.71 -24.17 46.54
C ASP A 26 4.18 -22.74 46.23
N GLU A 27 5.33 -22.34 46.79
CA GLU A 27 5.95 -21.05 46.48
C GLU A 27 6.03 -20.85 44.95
N PRO A 28 5.59 -19.69 44.42
CA PRO A 28 5.58 -19.46 42.98
C PRO A 28 6.99 -19.59 42.42
N VAL A 29 7.19 -20.59 41.55
CA VAL A 29 8.44 -20.80 40.85
C VAL A 29 8.49 -19.94 39.58
N THR A 30 9.50 -19.09 39.46
CA THR A 30 9.75 -18.35 38.21
C THR A 30 10.36 -19.30 37.19
N THR A 31 9.57 -19.77 36.24
CA THR A 31 10.06 -20.54 35.10
C THR A 31 10.51 -19.60 33.98
N CYS A 32 11.81 -19.49 33.76
CA CYS A 32 12.36 -18.87 32.55
C CYS A 32 12.45 -19.95 31.47
N SER A 33 11.90 -19.68 30.28
CA SER A 33 12.06 -20.51 29.09
C SER A 33 12.53 -19.66 27.93
N ASP A 34 13.40 -20.22 27.10
CA ASP A 34 13.80 -19.57 25.86
C ASP A 34 12.60 -19.48 24.92
N LYS A 35 12.14 -18.26 24.66
CA LYS A 35 11.12 -18.00 23.65
C LYS A 35 11.80 -17.75 22.31
N THR A 36 11.72 -18.73 21.42
CA THR A 36 12.11 -18.54 20.02
C THR A 36 10.91 -18.04 19.22
N PHE A 37 11.06 -16.91 18.55
CA PHE A 37 10.06 -16.38 17.61
C PHE A 37 10.59 -16.51 16.19
N ASN A 38 9.81 -17.16 15.32
CA ASN A 38 10.09 -17.19 13.89
C ASN A 38 9.38 -16.02 13.21
N TYR A 39 10.13 -15.21 12.48
CA TYR A 39 9.60 -14.12 11.67
C TYR A 39 9.81 -14.45 10.19
N THR A 40 8.76 -14.33 9.39
CA THR A 40 8.80 -14.54 7.93
C THR A 40 8.51 -13.24 7.20
N TRP A 41 9.37 -12.87 6.26
CA TRP A 41 9.16 -11.72 5.40
C TRP A 41 8.68 -12.18 4.02
N ASN A 42 7.46 -11.78 3.64
CA ASN A 42 6.85 -12.17 2.37
C ASN A 42 7.04 -11.10 1.26
N GLY A 43 8.05 -10.23 1.37
CA GLY A 43 8.28 -9.13 0.43
C GLY A 43 7.49 -7.84 0.72
N CYS A 44 6.76 -7.81 1.83
CA CYS A 44 5.90 -6.68 2.19
C CYS A 44 6.70 -5.53 2.77
N VAL A 45 6.40 -4.31 2.33
CA VAL A 45 7.16 -3.11 2.67
C VAL A 45 6.20 -2.00 3.07
N GLY A 46 6.49 -1.35 4.19
CA GLY A 46 5.73 -0.21 4.67
C GLY A 46 6.20 1.09 4.02
N SER A 47 5.30 2.06 3.93
CA SER A 47 5.65 3.42 3.48
C SER A 47 6.67 4.05 4.42
N ARG A 48 7.61 4.81 3.87
CA ARG A 48 8.52 5.62 4.69
C ARG A 48 7.71 6.72 5.41
N PRO A 49 8.11 7.17 6.61
CA PRO A 49 7.47 8.30 7.28
C PRO A 49 7.76 9.61 6.54
N SER A 50 6.91 10.61 6.77
CA SER A 50 7.14 11.98 6.28
C SER A 50 8.51 12.52 6.73
N PRO A 51 9.28 13.20 5.85
CA PRO A 51 8.90 13.66 4.50
C PRO A 51 9.25 12.68 3.35
N LEU A 52 9.66 11.44 3.64
CA LEU A 52 10.14 10.48 2.62
C LEU A 52 9.01 9.66 1.97
N ASP A 53 7.78 9.93 2.35
CA ASP A 53 6.56 9.30 1.85
C ASP A 53 6.08 9.86 0.50
N VAL A 54 6.70 10.95 0.03
CA VAL A 54 6.32 11.68 -1.20
C VAL A 54 7.50 11.89 -2.16
N ASN A 55 8.64 11.27 -1.92
CA ASN A 55 9.82 11.34 -2.80
C ASN A 55 10.57 10.01 -2.76
N ASP A 56 11.45 9.79 -3.73
CA ASP A 56 12.36 8.64 -3.85
C ASP A 56 13.78 8.95 -3.33
N VAL A 57 14.00 10.13 -2.74
CA VAL A 57 15.36 10.55 -2.35
C VAL A 57 15.87 9.76 -1.14
N GLN A 58 17.19 9.83 -0.93
CA GLN A 58 17.95 9.25 0.19
C GLN A 58 17.93 7.71 0.25
N PRO A 59 18.81 7.02 -0.51
CA PRO A 59 18.92 5.55 -0.46
C PRO A 59 19.38 5.01 0.90
N ALA A 60 19.92 5.87 1.78
CA ALA A 60 20.31 5.49 3.13
C ALA A 60 19.10 5.15 4.04
N THR A 61 17.94 5.78 3.81
CA THR A 61 16.71 5.48 4.56
C THR A 61 15.90 4.44 3.81
N LYS A 62 16.11 3.17 4.20
CA LYS A 62 15.49 2.00 3.57
C LYS A 62 13.99 1.93 3.83
N TYR A 63 13.26 1.33 2.89
CA TYR A 63 11.88 0.89 3.12
C TYR A 63 11.86 -0.18 4.22
N THR A 64 10.91 -0.07 5.14
CA THR A 64 10.81 -1.02 6.27
C THR A 64 10.08 -2.28 5.81
N GLY A 65 10.72 -3.44 5.94
CA GLY A 65 10.07 -4.73 5.69
C GLY A 65 9.05 -5.07 6.79
N LEU A 66 7.83 -5.40 6.40
CA LEU A 66 6.76 -5.82 7.29
C LEU A 66 6.83 -7.34 7.51
N GLN A 67 7.23 -7.74 8.71
CA GLN A 67 7.35 -9.15 9.11
C GLN A 67 5.96 -9.77 9.34
N ASN A 68 5.84 -11.07 9.11
CA ASN A 68 4.62 -11.87 9.31
C ASN A 68 3.37 -11.27 8.63
N THR A 69 3.58 -10.53 7.54
CA THR A 69 2.53 -9.82 6.79
C THR A 69 2.41 -10.43 5.40
N THR A 70 1.19 -10.56 4.88
CA THR A 70 0.93 -10.97 3.49
C THR A 70 0.45 -9.75 2.70
N CYS A 71 1.13 -9.47 1.59
CA CYS A 71 0.85 -8.34 0.70
C CYS A 71 0.39 -8.84 -0.68
N GLY A 72 0.00 -7.91 -1.54
CA GLY A 72 -0.45 -8.21 -2.90
C GLY A 72 0.68 -8.69 -3.83
N SER A 73 0.39 -8.64 -5.13
CA SER A 73 1.37 -9.01 -6.16
C SER A 73 2.65 -8.17 -6.06
N VAL A 74 3.78 -8.82 -6.30
CA VAL A 74 5.11 -8.18 -6.26
C VAL A 74 5.23 -7.16 -7.41
N VAL A 75 5.81 -6.00 -7.11
CA VAL A 75 6.15 -4.99 -8.12
C VAL A 75 7.25 -5.56 -9.03
N MET A 76 7.02 -5.54 -10.33
CA MET A 76 8.00 -5.97 -11.33
C MET A 76 8.99 -4.83 -11.61
N PRO A 77 10.30 -5.03 -11.45
CA PRO A 77 11.29 -4.06 -11.90
C PRO A 77 11.26 -3.85 -13.42
N LEU A 78 11.92 -2.81 -13.93
CA LEU A 78 11.94 -2.57 -15.37
C LEU A 78 12.56 -3.76 -16.12
N THR A 79 11.88 -4.20 -17.16
CA THR A 79 12.30 -5.34 -17.96
C THR A 79 11.82 -5.20 -19.39
N ASN A 80 12.56 -5.80 -20.32
CA ASN A 80 12.14 -6.00 -21.71
C ASN A 80 11.54 -7.41 -21.94
N ASN A 81 11.44 -8.24 -20.89
CA ASN A 81 10.84 -9.57 -20.98
C ASN A 81 9.32 -9.47 -20.97
N TYR A 82 8.75 -9.45 -22.17
CA TYR A 82 7.31 -9.35 -22.40
C TYR A 82 6.51 -10.46 -21.69
N THR A 83 7.03 -11.70 -21.69
CA THR A 83 6.37 -12.84 -21.05
C THR A 83 6.27 -12.65 -19.55
N SER A 84 7.37 -12.22 -18.90
CA SER A 84 7.37 -11.93 -17.46
C SER A 84 6.42 -10.80 -17.10
N LEU A 85 6.37 -9.73 -17.92
CA LEU A 85 5.41 -8.64 -17.72
C LEU A 85 3.96 -9.12 -17.81
N ARG A 86 3.62 -9.91 -18.84
CA ARG A 86 2.27 -10.46 -19.00
C ARG A 86 1.87 -11.38 -17.86
N MET A 87 2.81 -12.21 -17.37
CA MET A 87 2.56 -13.06 -16.20
C MET A 87 2.32 -12.23 -14.93
N ALA A 88 3.11 -11.18 -14.69
CA ALA A 88 2.91 -10.30 -13.55
C ALA A 88 1.54 -9.61 -13.60
N ILE A 89 1.15 -9.07 -14.77
CA ILE A 89 -0.16 -8.46 -15.00
C ILE A 89 -1.29 -9.46 -14.74
N SER A 90 -1.19 -10.69 -15.24
CA SER A 90 -2.23 -11.72 -15.05
C SER A 90 -2.41 -12.17 -13.60
N LYS A 91 -1.44 -11.91 -12.73
CA LYS A 91 -1.50 -12.24 -11.29
C LYS A 91 -2.09 -11.12 -10.45
N MET A 92 -2.31 -9.93 -11.01
CA MET A 92 -2.92 -8.83 -10.28
C MET A 92 -4.35 -9.20 -9.89
N ALA A 93 -4.64 -9.06 -8.59
CA ALA A 93 -5.96 -9.27 -8.01
C ALA A 93 -6.26 -8.06 -7.12
N ALA A 94 -7.46 -7.50 -7.26
CA ALA A 94 -7.93 -6.43 -6.40
C ALA A 94 -8.08 -6.96 -4.96
N LYS A 95 -7.60 -6.18 -3.99
CA LYS A 95 -7.64 -6.54 -2.58
C LYS A 95 -7.60 -5.26 -1.73
N ASP A 96 -8.36 -5.26 -0.64
CA ASP A 96 -8.38 -4.22 0.38
C ASP A 96 -8.77 -2.83 -0.18
N GLU A 97 -8.18 -1.77 0.37
CA GLU A 97 -8.53 -0.37 0.15
C GLU A 97 -7.57 0.34 -0.82
N THR A 98 -7.91 1.55 -1.25
CA THR A 98 -7.14 2.31 -2.24
C THR A 98 -6.24 3.37 -1.57
N TYR A 99 -4.93 3.27 -1.83
CA TYR A 99 -3.94 4.31 -1.52
C TYR A 99 -3.05 4.61 -2.72
N ILE A 100 -3.49 5.55 -3.55
CA ILE A 100 -2.85 5.95 -4.81
C ILE A 100 -1.41 6.47 -4.62
N PRO A 101 -1.06 7.24 -3.56
CA PRO A 101 0.30 7.78 -3.42
C PRO A 101 1.39 6.71 -3.43
N ALA A 102 1.14 5.53 -2.84
CA ALA A 102 2.12 4.43 -2.87
C ALA A 102 2.34 3.89 -4.29
N GLY A 103 1.29 3.76 -5.09
CA GLY A 103 1.41 3.31 -6.48
C GLY A 103 2.29 4.25 -7.32
N ILE A 104 2.12 5.56 -7.16
CA ILE A 104 2.96 6.57 -7.82
C ILE A 104 4.40 6.48 -7.32
N LEU A 105 4.60 6.38 -6.01
CA LEU A 105 5.93 6.32 -5.43
C LEU A 105 6.69 5.06 -5.85
N TRP A 106 6.05 3.89 -5.89
CA TRP A 106 6.69 2.65 -6.36
C TRP A 106 6.93 2.66 -7.87
N GLY A 107 6.01 3.22 -8.66
CA GLY A 107 6.24 3.48 -10.08
C GLY A 107 7.40 4.44 -10.33
N TRP A 108 7.62 5.41 -9.43
CA TRP A 108 8.80 6.26 -9.48
C TRP A 108 10.06 5.48 -9.07
N ASN A 109 10.06 4.70 -7.99
CA ASN A 109 11.23 3.91 -7.58
C ASN A 109 11.76 3.00 -8.69
N THR A 110 10.88 2.40 -9.50
CA THR A 110 11.31 1.56 -10.64
C THR A 110 12.07 2.37 -11.71
N LEU A 111 11.91 3.70 -11.73
CA LEU A 111 12.51 4.63 -12.66
C LEU A 111 13.76 5.33 -12.10
N SER A 112 14.13 5.16 -10.83
CA SER A 112 15.13 6.01 -10.15
C SER A 112 16.58 5.56 -10.28
N SER A 113 16.85 4.38 -10.85
CA SER A 113 18.21 3.86 -11.08
C SER A 113 19.03 3.68 -9.80
N GLN A 114 18.36 3.40 -8.69
CA GLN A 114 18.95 3.24 -7.37
C GLN A 114 18.15 2.21 -6.57
N MET A 115 18.76 1.60 -5.56
CA MET A 115 18.03 0.75 -4.60
C MET A 115 16.70 1.41 -4.17
N PRO A 116 15.58 0.67 -4.17
CA PRO A 116 15.51 -0.80 -4.23
C PRO A 116 15.42 -1.40 -5.65
N MET A 117 15.38 -0.59 -6.71
CA MET A 117 15.27 -1.07 -8.11
C MET A 117 16.22 -0.29 -9.03
N GLU A 118 17.25 -0.98 -9.50
CA GLU A 118 18.39 -0.38 -10.19
C GLU A 118 18.33 -0.52 -11.73
N GLU A 119 17.28 -1.15 -12.25
CA GLU A 119 17.15 -1.52 -13.66
C GLU A 119 16.97 -0.32 -14.60
N ALA A 120 16.50 0.81 -14.08
CA ALA A 120 16.37 2.02 -14.88
C ALA A 120 17.74 2.59 -15.25
N LEU A 121 17.85 3.13 -16.46
CA LEU A 121 18.99 3.97 -16.83
C LEU A 121 18.95 5.31 -16.07
N PRO A 122 20.10 5.81 -15.58
CA PRO A 122 20.19 7.14 -14.98
C PRO A 122 19.63 8.21 -15.92
N LYS A 123 19.15 9.32 -15.37
CA LYS A 123 18.65 10.43 -16.18
C LYS A 123 19.76 10.92 -17.11
N GLY A 124 19.43 11.06 -18.40
CA GLY A 124 20.36 11.49 -19.43
C GLY A 124 19.65 12.07 -20.64
N ASN A 125 20.41 12.67 -21.55
CA ASN A 125 19.87 13.24 -22.78
C ASN A 125 19.30 12.13 -23.67
N GLY A 126 18.10 12.35 -24.23
CA GLY A 126 17.43 11.37 -25.08
C GLY A 126 16.67 10.26 -24.34
N LEU A 127 16.70 10.23 -23.00
CA LEU A 127 15.90 9.29 -22.19
C LEU A 127 14.64 9.98 -21.68
N SER A 128 13.48 9.35 -21.92
CA SER A 128 12.20 9.78 -21.35
C SER A 128 11.70 8.75 -20.34
N LYS A 129 11.21 9.23 -19.18
CA LYS A 129 10.66 8.39 -18.11
C LYS A 129 9.17 8.68 -17.97
N PHE A 130 8.36 7.64 -17.96
CA PHE A 130 6.91 7.75 -17.96
C PHE A 130 6.28 6.92 -16.85
N ILE A 131 5.25 7.48 -16.20
CA ILE A 131 4.31 6.73 -15.36
C ILE A 131 2.94 6.81 -16.03
N VAL A 132 2.27 5.67 -16.15
CA VAL A 132 0.85 5.60 -16.50
C VAL A 132 0.11 5.12 -15.27
N LEU A 133 -0.53 6.06 -14.57
CA LEU A 133 -1.30 5.79 -13.37
C LEU A 133 -2.75 5.47 -13.75
N MET A 134 -3.24 4.31 -13.33
CA MET A 134 -4.63 3.91 -13.55
C MET A 134 -5.29 3.55 -12.22
N THR A 135 -6.54 3.99 -12.03
CA THR A 135 -7.34 3.64 -10.85
C THR A 135 -8.83 3.70 -11.17
N ASP A 136 -9.60 2.81 -10.56
CA ASP A 136 -11.06 2.79 -10.55
C ASP A 136 -11.66 3.30 -9.23
N GLY A 137 -10.81 3.55 -8.23
CA GLY A 137 -11.21 3.96 -6.89
C GLY A 137 -10.70 5.34 -6.50
N ALA A 138 -11.45 5.98 -5.60
CA ALA A 138 -10.98 7.11 -4.83
C ALA A 138 -9.99 6.67 -3.74
N ASN A 139 -9.14 7.58 -3.23
CA ASN A 139 -8.34 7.28 -2.04
C ASN A 139 -9.26 7.05 -0.83
N THR A 140 -9.17 5.87 -0.21
CA THR A 140 -9.94 5.48 0.98
C THR A 140 -9.05 5.19 2.18
N LEU A 141 -7.76 4.93 1.95
CA LEU A 141 -6.77 4.64 2.99
C LEU A 141 -5.81 5.82 3.17
N SER A 142 -5.20 5.94 4.35
CA SER A 142 -4.24 7.00 4.66
C SER A 142 -3.26 6.60 5.77
N PRO A 143 -2.05 7.20 5.82
CA PRO A 143 -1.17 7.06 6.97
C PRO A 143 -1.76 7.75 8.20
N ASN A 144 -1.63 7.14 9.37
CA ASN A 144 -1.89 7.80 10.67
C ASN A 144 -0.60 7.91 11.49
N LYS A 145 -0.62 8.74 12.54
CA LYS A 145 0.58 9.00 13.36
C LYS A 145 1.06 7.75 14.11
N SER A 146 0.15 6.90 14.55
CA SER A 146 0.46 5.72 15.37
C SER A 146 1.04 4.56 14.58
N ASN A 147 0.73 4.47 13.28
CA ASN A 147 1.21 3.42 12.38
C ASN A 147 1.31 3.96 10.95
N TYR A 148 2.38 4.72 10.69
CA TYR A 148 2.63 5.29 9.37
C TYR A 148 2.94 4.22 8.32
N LEU A 149 3.55 3.10 8.72
CA LEU A 149 4.05 2.09 7.79
C LEU A 149 2.93 1.33 7.08
N GLN A 150 1.85 1.00 7.81
CA GLN A 150 0.78 0.11 7.33
C GLN A 150 -0.50 0.84 6.90
N HIS A 151 -0.56 2.16 7.07
CA HIS A 151 -1.72 3.00 6.72
C HIS A 151 -3.04 2.50 7.30
N THR A 152 -3.21 2.54 8.63
CA THR A 152 -4.47 2.12 9.27
C THR A 152 -5.48 3.27 9.44
N GLY A 153 -5.31 4.40 8.75
CA GLY A 153 -6.23 5.55 8.79
C GLY A 153 -7.12 5.65 7.54
N THR A 154 -8.17 6.47 7.60
CA THR A 154 -9.18 6.63 6.53
C THR A 154 -9.38 8.08 6.07
N ASP A 155 -8.38 8.95 6.28
CA ASP A 155 -8.42 10.35 5.89
C ASP A 155 -8.12 10.52 4.38
N ALA A 156 -9.18 10.49 3.58
CA ALA A 156 -9.10 10.68 2.13
C ALA A 156 -8.51 12.04 1.73
N ALA A 157 -8.74 13.10 2.50
CA ALA A 157 -8.20 14.43 2.21
C ALA A 157 -6.68 14.44 2.37
N LYS A 158 -6.17 13.83 3.43
CA LYS A 158 -4.73 13.62 3.62
C LYS A 158 -4.11 12.78 2.52
N ALA A 159 -4.74 11.67 2.14
CA ALA A 159 -4.25 10.83 1.05
C ALA A 159 -4.22 11.58 -0.29
N ASN A 160 -5.24 12.40 -0.59
CA ASN A 160 -5.27 13.25 -1.77
C ASN A 160 -4.19 14.34 -1.75
N ALA A 161 -3.89 14.93 -0.58
CA ALA A 161 -2.79 15.86 -0.43
C ALA A 161 -1.43 15.19 -0.70
N LEU A 162 -1.20 14.00 -0.14
CA LEU A 162 0.01 13.22 -0.39
C LEU A 162 0.14 12.79 -1.86
N MET A 163 -0.97 12.44 -2.51
CA MET A 163 -1.03 12.15 -3.94
C MET A 163 -0.54 13.37 -4.74
N SER A 164 -1.07 14.56 -4.43
CA SER A 164 -0.64 15.81 -5.08
C SER A 164 0.86 16.08 -4.89
N SER A 165 1.37 15.89 -3.66
CA SER A 165 2.79 16.07 -3.36
C SER A 165 3.70 15.10 -4.11
N VAL A 166 3.38 13.80 -4.13
CA VAL A 166 4.21 12.82 -4.85
C VAL A 166 4.16 13.04 -6.37
N CYS A 167 3.01 13.40 -6.94
CA CYS A 167 2.92 13.75 -8.36
C CYS A 167 3.77 14.98 -8.70
N THR A 168 3.73 16.02 -7.86
CA THR A 168 4.54 17.23 -8.04
C THR A 168 6.03 16.91 -8.01
N ASN A 169 6.47 16.10 -7.05
CA ASN A 169 7.87 15.72 -6.89
C ASN A 169 8.35 14.83 -8.05
N ALA A 170 7.55 13.85 -8.48
CA ALA A 170 7.87 12.99 -9.62
C ALA A 170 7.99 13.80 -10.92
N LYS A 171 7.06 14.76 -11.15
CA LYS A 171 7.14 15.68 -12.29
C LYS A 171 8.40 16.54 -12.24
N ALA A 172 8.75 17.06 -11.06
CA ALA A 172 10.00 17.83 -10.86
C ALA A 172 11.26 16.99 -11.13
N ALA A 173 11.23 15.67 -10.89
CA ALA A 173 12.30 14.76 -11.26
C ALA A 173 12.43 14.54 -12.79
N GLY A 174 11.45 15.01 -13.58
CA GLY A 174 11.42 14.87 -15.04
C GLY A 174 10.63 13.65 -15.53
N ILE A 175 9.78 13.08 -14.68
CA ILE A 175 8.87 12.00 -15.07
C ILE A 175 7.61 12.61 -15.69
N THR A 176 7.23 12.09 -16.86
CA THR A 176 5.95 12.41 -17.48
C THR A 176 4.88 11.47 -16.95
N ILE A 177 3.80 12.03 -16.40
CA ILE A 177 2.71 11.25 -15.80
C ILE A 177 1.47 11.34 -16.68
N PHE A 178 0.95 10.18 -17.04
CA PHE A 178 -0.39 9.97 -17.58
C PHE A 178 -1.29 9.46 -16.47
N THR A 179 -2.55 9.93 -16.42
CA THR A 179 -3.55 9.42 -15.48
C THR A 179 -4.78 8.90 -16.20
N VAL A 180 -5.31 7.78 -15.71
CA VAL A 180 -6.47 7.08 -16.26
C VAL A 180 -7.42 6.77 -15.10
N ALA A 181 -8.45 7.60 -14.94
CA ALA A 181 -9.50 7.44 -13.94
C ALA A 181 -10.69 6.71 -14.55
N VAL A 182 -11.11 5.59 -13.95
CA VAL A 182 -12.26 4.79 -14.40
C VAL A 182 -13.38 4.87 -13.36
N GLY A 183 -14.44 5.64 -13.61
CA GLY A 183 -15.57 5.81 -12.68
C GLY A 183 -15.22 6.57 -11.39
N VAL A 184 -14.09 7.28 -11.35
CA VAL A 184 -13.66 8.05 -10.17
C VAL A 184 -14.23 9.45 -10.21
N THR A 185 -14.83 9.89 -9.11
CA THR A 185 -15.42 11.23 -8.96
C THR A 185 -14.85 11.98 -7.75
N GLY A 186 -15.25 13.25 -7.60
CA GLY A 186 -14.92 14.05 -6.42
C GLY A 186 -13.46 14.50 -6.33
N PRO A 187 -12.96 14.81 -5.11
CA PRO A 187 -11.62 15.37 -4.92
C PRO A 187 -10.48 14.49 -5.45
N THR A 188 -10.62 13.17 -5.40
CA THR A 188 -9.62 12.25 -5.94
C THR A 188 -9.53 12.37 -7.46
N ALA A 189 -10.66 12.46 -8.17
CA ALA A 189 -10.68 12.66 -9.62
C ALA A 189 -10.00 13.99 -10.02
N ALA A 190 -10.29 15.07 -9.31
CA ALA A 190 -9.63 16.36 -9.52
C ALA A 190 -8.10 16.29 -9.26
N GLY A 191 -7.71 15.55 -8.23
CA GLY A 191 -6.30 15.27 -7.93
C GLY A 191 -5.61 14.45 -9.02
N LEU A 192 -6.26 13.42 -9.57
CA LEU A 192 -5.75 12.62 -10.69
C LEU A 192 -5.58 13.45 -11.97
N ALA A 193 -6.54 14.33 -12.28
CA ALA A 193 -6.41 15.24 -13.41
C ALA A 193 -5.23 16.20 -13.25
N SER A 194 -5.00 16.70 -12.03
CA SER A 194 -3.88 17.60 -11.70
C SER A 194 -2.53 16.87 -11.58
N CYS A 195 -2.56 15.57 -11.29
CA CYS A 195 -1.36 14.73 -11.19
C CYS A 195 -0.70 14.52 -12.56
N ALA A 196 -1.49 14.42 -13.62
CA ALA A 196 -0.98 14.35 -14.99
C ALA A 196 -0.02 15.51 -15.30
N SER A 197 0.93 15.28 -16.20
CA SER A 197 1.91 16.31 -16.56
C SER A 197 1.29 17.48 -17.32
N ASP A 198 0.20 17.23 -18.05
CA ASP A 198 -0.66 18.24 -18.67
C ASP A 198 -2.04 17.64 -18.96
N SER A 199 -2.99 18.49 -19.39
CA SER A 199 -4.38 18.08 -19.62
C SER A 199 -4.55 17.05 -20.74
N SER A 200 -3.63 16.96 -21.72
CA SER A 200 -3.68 15.94 -22.78
C SER A 200 -3.31 14.53 -22.29
N LYS A 201 -2.84 14.43 -21.04
CA LYS A 201 -2.39 13.20 -20.39
C LYS A 201 -3.29 12.76 -19.24
N ALA A 202 -4.38 13.51 -18.99
CA ALA A 202 -5.40 13.18 -18.02
C ALA A 202 -6.61 12.57 -18.75
N TYR A 203 -6.89 11.30 -18.47
CA TYR A 203 -8.03 10.58 -19.04
C TYR A 203 -9.00 10.22 -17.91
N ALA A 204 -10.28 10.52 -18.13
CA ALA A 204 -11.37 10.09 -17.26
C ALA A 204 -12.43 9.40 -18.11
N MET A 205 -12.92 8.26 -17.64
CA MET A 205 -13.94 7.47 -18.33
C MET A 205 -14.83 6.76 -17.32
N GLU A 206 -16.08 6.49 -17.69
CA GLU A 206 -16.98 5.65 -16.89
C GLU A 206 -16.95 4.18 -17.34
N ASP A 207 -16.62 3.95 -18.62
CA ASP A 207 -16.72 2.65 -19.28
C ASP A 207 -15.35 2.02 -19.48
N SER A 208 -15.09 0.92 -18.77
CA SER A 208 -13.84 0.16 -18.85
C SER A 208 -13.62 -0.49 -20.23
N ALA A 209 -14.65 -0.63 -21.07
CA ALA A 209 -14.49 -1.11 -22.43
C ALA A 209 -13.62 -0.18 -23.30
N LYS A 210 -13.52 1.11 -22.93
CA LYS A 210 -12.69 2.12 -23.62
C LYS A 210 -11.23 2.10 -23.20
N LEU A 211 -10.88 1.32 -22.18
CA LEU A 211 -9.55 1.33 -21.59
C LEU A 211 -8.46 0.98 -22.61
N VAL A 212 -8.72 -0.01 -23.47
CA VAL A 212 -7.79 -0.44 -24.52
C VAL A 212 -7.47 0.71 -25.48
N ASP A 213 -8.46 1.51 -25.87
CA ASP A 213 -8.24 2.61 -26.82
C ASP A 213 -7.52 3.80 -26.17
N VAL A 214 -7.73 4.03 -24.87
CA VAL A 214 -6.95 5.01 -24.12
C VAL A 214 -5.48 4.60 -24.03
N PHE A 215 -5.18 3.34 -23.71
CA PHE A 215 -3.79 2.87 -23.69
C PHE A 215 -3.13 2.89 -25.08
N LYS A 216 -3.87 2.62 -26.16
CA LYS A 216 -3.36 2.83 -27.54
C LYS A 216 -2.99 4.30 -27.79
N THR A 217 -3.84 5.23 -27.34
CA THR A 217 -3.59 6.67 -27.47
C THR A 217 -2.34 7.10 -26.71
N ILE A 218 -2.20 6.64 -25.46
CA ILE A 218 -1.02 6.91 -24.62
C ILE A 218 0.25 6.34 -25.29
N ALA A 219 0.19 5.10 -25.79
CA ALA A 219 1.31 4.50 -26.51
C ALA A 219 1.74 5.34 -27.73
N GLY A 220 0.78 5.86 -28.50
CA GLY A 220 1.06 6.78 -29.60
C GLY A 220 1.80 8.05 -29.15
N GLN A 221 1.38 8.65 -28.02
CA GLN A 221 2.05 9.82 -27.46
C GLN A 221 3.47 9.53 -26.96
N ILE A 222 3.70 8.35 -26.38
CA ILE A 222 5.04 7.94 -25.87
C ILE A 222 6.01 7.66 -27.02
N ILE A 223 5.53 7.02 -28.09
CA ILE A 223 6.37 6.60 -29.24
C ILE A 223 6.66 7.77 -30.19
N THR A 224 5.89 8.86 -30.12
CA THR A 224 6.12 10.04 -30.96
C THR A 224 7.51 10.61 -30.69
N PRO A 225 8.42 10.64 -31.68
CA PRO A 225 9.76 11.20 -31.51
C PRO A 225 9.65 12.66 -31.07
N ARG A 226 10.36 13.03 -30.00
CA ARG A 226 10.59 14.45 -29.72
C ARG A 226 11.50 15.00 -30.80
N LEU A 227 10.92 15.54 -31.87
CA LEU A 227 11.63 16.39 -32.81
C LEU A 227 11.93 17.71 -32.09
N THR A 228 13.09 17.81 -31.48
CA THR A 228 13.62 19.11 -31.05
C THR A 228 14.02 19.86 -32.31
N MET A 229 13.29 20.95 -32.63
CA MET A 229 13.75 21.98 -33.56
C MET A 229 14.93 22.74 -32.98
#